data_AF-A0A3B8UCC2-F1
#
_entry.id   AF-A0A3B8UCC2-F1
#
_cell.length_a   1.000
_cell.length_b   1.000
_cell.length_c   1.000
_cell.angle_alpha   90.00
_cell.angle_beta   90.00
_cell.angle_gamma   90.00
#
_symmetry.space_group_name_H-M   'P 1'
#
loop_
_entity.id
_entity.type
_entity.pdbx_description
1 polymer ?
#
loop_
_entity_poly.entity_id
_entity_poly.type
_entity_poly.pdbx_seq_one_letter_code
_entity_poly.pdbx_strand_id
1 'polypeptide(L)'
;MSLLEAKAHVAENFRALELKLEQAVDLGFIDEGQAYYNALDTLLEDTEVAESWDELAAVIDQGKTLEEDFDTWLSLKGYTTIGLPWPTSAAD
;
A
#
# COMPACT_ATOMS: atom_id res chain seq x y z
N MET A 1 5.29 -4.01 19.02
CA MET A 1 5.34 -2.87 18.08
C MET A 1 4.37 -1.82 18.58
N SER A 2 4.83 -0.58 18.72
CA SER A 2 4.00 0.58 19.04
C SER A 2 3.18 1.04 17.83
N LEU A 3 2.13 1.83 18.05
CA LEU A 3 1.35 2.41 16.96
C LEU A 3 2.23 3.25 16.02
N LEU A 4 3.17 4.04 16.57
CA LEU A 4 4.07 4.86 15.76
C LEU A 4 4.99 4.01 14.87
N GLU A 5 5.56 2.94 15.39
CA GLU A 5 6.37 2.00 14.60
C GLU A 5 5.53 1.31 13.52
N ALA A 6 4.28 0.97 13.83
CA ALA A 6 3.37 0.37 12.87
C ALA A 6 2.98 1.34 11.75
N LYS A 7 2.66 2.60 12.08
CA LYS A 7 2.39 3.66 11.09
C LYS A 7 3.57 3.85 10.15
N ALA A 8 4.79 3.90 10.68
CA ALA A 8 6.00 4.00 9.87
C ALA A 8 6.13 2.81 8.90
N HIS A 9 5.94 1.58 9.40
CA HIS A 9 6.03 0.37 8.59
C HIS A 9 4.93 0.29 7.51
N VAL A 10 3.70 0.68 7.83
CA VAL A 10 2.59 0.77 6.87
C VAL A 10 2.90 1.80 5.78
N ALA A 11 3.41 2.97 6.16
CA ALA A 11 3.82 4.00 5.20
C ALA A 11 4.96 3.51 4.27
N GLU A 12 5.94 2.78 4.80
CA GLU A 12 6.99 2.15 3.99
C GLU A 12 6.42 1.16 2.96
N ASN A 13 5.43 0.36 3.36
CA ASN A 13 4.73 -0.55 2.44
C ASN A 13 4.01 0.21 1.33
N PHE A 14 3.30 1.30 1.64
CA PHE A 14 2.67 2.13 0.62
C PHE A 14 3.67 2.80 -0.32
N ARG A 15 4.80 3.29 0.20
CA ARG A 15 5.89 3.83 -0.62
C ARG A 15 6.53 2.76 -1.52
N ALA A 16 6.59 1.51 -1.06
CA ALA A 16 7.06 0.41 -1.90
C ALA A 16 6.11 0.12 -3.07
N LEU A 17 4.78 0.20 -2.85
CA LEU A 17 3.79 0.10 -3.92
C LEU A 17 3.89 1.29 -4.89
N GLU A 18 4.06 2.51 -4.38
CA GLU A 18 4.24 3.72 -5.20
C GLU A 18 5.46 3.58 -6.12
N LEU A 19 6.62 3.17 -5.59
CA LEU A 19 7.81 2.91 -6.38
C LEU A 19 7.58 1.83 -7.46
N LYS A 20 6.78 0.80 -7.15
CA LYS A 20 6.44 -0.25 -8.11
C LYS A 20 5.52 0.26 -9.20
N LEU A 21 4.58 1.14 -8.85
CA LEU A 21 3.70 1.82 -9.80
C LEU A 21 4.51 2.73 -10.72
N GLU A 22 5.46 3.50 -10.20
CA GLU A 22 6.37 4.32 -11.00
C GLU A 22 7.18 3.46 -11.98
N GLN A 23 7.76 2.36 -11.51
CA GLN A 23 8.47 1.40 -12.37
C GLN A 23 7.57 0.82 -13.47
N ALA A 24 6.32 0.51 -13.14
CA ALA A 24 5.33 0.01 -14.09
C ALA A 24 5.00 1.07 -15.15
N VAL A 25 4.83 2.33 -14.75
CA VAL A 25 4.59 3.45 -15.65
C VAL A 25 5.79 3.73 -16.55
N ASP A 26 7.01 3.67 -16.02
CA ASP A 26 8.24 3.80 -16.79
C ASP A 26 8.41 2.70 -17.85
N LEU A 27 7.86 1.50 -17.59
CA LEU A 27 7.80 0.40 -18.55
C LEU A 27 6.68 0.57 -19.61
N GLY A 28 5.91 1.65 -19.53
CA GLY A 28 4.85 1.99 -20.47
C GLY A 28 3.46 1.49 -20.06
N PHE A 29 3.28 1.00 -18.83
CA PHE A 29 1.95 0.69 -18.30
C PHE A 29 1.22 1.98 -17.90
N ILE A 30 -0.10 1.98 -18.09
CA ILE A 30 -0.92 3.17 -17.82
C ILE A 30 -1.78 2.88 -16.59
N ASP A 31 -1.59 3.69 -15.55
CA ASP A 31 -2.55 3.81 -14.45
C ASP A 31 -3.72 4.69 -14.92
N GLU A 32 -4.81 4.03 -15.32
CA GLU A 32 -5.96 4.72 -15.90
C GLU A 32 -6.58 5.67 -14.86
N GLY A 33 -6.56 6.97 -15.16
CA GLY A 33 -7.09 8.00 -14.26
C GLY A 33 -6.26 8.20 -12.99
N GLN A 34 -5.01 7.70 -12.94
CA GLN A 34 -4.16 7.73 -11.74
C GLN A 34 -4.83 7.04 -10.53
N ALA A 35 -5.58 5.96 -10.79
CA ALA A 35 -6.39 5.30 -9.78
C ALA A 35 -5.54 4.71 -8.64
N TYR A 36 -4.45 4.00 -8.98
CA TYR A 36 -3.55 3.44 -7.98
C TYR A 36 -2.76 4.53 -7.26
N TYR A 37 -2.27 5.55 -7.98
CA TYR A 37 -1.55 6.66 -7.37
C TYR A 37 -2.40 7.41 -6.33
N ASN A 38 -3.63 7.79 -6.70
CA ASN A 38 -4.53 8.52 -5.81
C ASN A 38 -4.96 7.68 -4.59
N ALA A 39 -5.13 6.36 -4.78
CA ALA A 39 -5.43 5.45 -3.68
C ALA A 39 -4.25 5.36 -2.69
N LEU A 40 -3.02 5.26 -3.18
CA LEU A 40 -1.82 5.24 -2.34
C LEU A 40 -1.64 6.55 -1.57
N ASP A 41 -1.86 7.69 -2.21
CA ASP A 41 -1.78 9.02 -1.58
C ASP A 41 -2.80 9.14 -0.44
N THR A 42 -4.06 8.74 -0.69
CA THR A 42 -5.11 8.71 0.35
C THR A 42 -4.73 7.80 1.52
N LEU A 43 -4.23 6.59 1.24
CA LEU A 43 -3.84 5.64 2.30
C LEU A 43 -2.65 6.13 3.13
N LEU A 44 -1.72 6.88 2.52
CA LEU A 44 -0.62 7.53 3.24
C LEU A 44 -1.13 8.62 4.18
N GLU A 45 -2.07 9.46 3.73
CA GLU A 45 -2.73 10.46 4.59
C GLU A 45 -3.48 9.78 5.75
N ASP A 46 -4.28 8.76 5.46
CA ASP A 46 -5.02 7.99 6.45
C ASP A 46 -4.08 7.31 7.46
N THR A 47 -2.94 6.81 7.00
CA THR A 47 -1.88 6.27 7.87
C THR A 47 -1.32 7.36 8.78
N GLU A 48 -1.10 8.58 8.28
CA GLU A 48 -0.57 9.68 9.09
C GLU A 48 -1.54 10.12 10.18
N VAL A 49 -2.84 10.17 9.87
CA VAL A 49 -3.86 10.65 10.81
C VAL A 49 -4.41 9.58 11.74
N ALA A 50 -4.16 8.29 11.50
CA ALA A 50 -4.59 7.21 12.39
C ALA A 50 -4.10 7.42 13.84
N GLU A 51 -5.05 7.49 14.78
CA GLU A 51 -4.78 7.75 16.21
C GLU A 51 -4.87 6.47 17.06
N SER A 52 -5.40 5.40 16.47
CA SER A 52 -5.61 4.10 17.12
C SER A 52 -5.18 2.92 16.25
N TRP A 53 -5.04 1.76 16.90
CA TRP A 53 -4.76 0.51 16.20
C TRP A 53 -5.93 0.04 15.33
N ASP A 54 -7.17 0.28 15.75
CA ASP A 54 -8.35 -0.07 14.95
C ASP A 54 -8.42 0.74 13.65
N GLU A 55 -8.14 2.05 13.72
CA GLU A 55 -8.04 2.90 12.53
C GLU A 55 -6.90 2.45 11.61
N LEU A 56 -5.72 2.20 12.18
CA LEU A 56 -4.58 1.72 11.40
C LEU A 56 -4.86 0.33 10.79
N ALA A 57 -5.57 -0.55 11.49
CA ALA A 57 -5.98 -1.86 10.97
C ALA A 57 -6.93 -1.74 9.77
N ALA A 58 -7.84 -0.76 9.78
CA ALA A 58 -8.70 -0.48 8.64
C ALA A 58 -7.88 0.01 7.43
N VAL A 59 -6.89 0.87 7.65
CA VAL A 59 -5.97 1.33 6.59
C VAL A 59 -5.14 0.17 6.03
N ILE A 60 -4.66 -0.73 6.89
CA ILE A 60 -3.93 -1.94 6.48
C ILE A 60 -4.80 -2.86 5.62
N ASP A 61 -6.08 -3.03 5.97
CA ASP A 61 -7.01 -3.88 5.21
C ASP A 61 -7.28 -3.34 3.80
N GLN A 62 -7.48 -2.02 3.71
CA GLN A 62 -7.59 -1.34 2.42
C GLN A 62 -6.28 -1.43 1.62
N GLY A 63 -5.13 -1.29 2.28
CA GLY A 63 -3.82 -1.43 1.68
C GLY A 63 -3.54 -2.82 1.10
N LYS A 64 -3.97 -3.88 1.79
CA LYS A 64 -3.89 -5.26 1.29
C LYS A 64 -4.78 -5.49 0.09
N THR A 65 -6.00 -4.96 0.12
CA THR A 65 -6.90 -5.04 -1.03
C THR A 65 -6.28 -4.35 -2.25
N LEU A 66 -5.72 -3.15 -2.06
CA LEU A 66 -5.03 -2.42 -3.11
C LEU A 66 -3.82 -3.18 -3.64
N GLU A 67 -3.03 -3.82 -2.77
CA GLU A 67 -1.91 -4.67 -3.15
C GLU A 67 -2.35 -5.85 -4.03
N GLU A 68 -3.41 -6.56 -3.66
CA GLU A 68 -3.95 -7.69 -4.42
C GLU A 68 -4.47 -7.25 -5.81
N ASP A 69 -5.19 -6.14 -5.86
CA ASP A 69 -5.68 -5.54 -7.10
C ASP A 69 -4.51 -5.09 -8.00
N PHE A 70 -3.48 -4.51 -7.40
CA PHE A 70 -2.27 -4.05 -8.09
C PHE A 70 -1.43 -5.22 -8.62
N ASP A 71 -1.26 -6.27 -7.83
CA ASP A 71 -0.59 -7.51 -8.26
C ASP A 71 -1.34 -8.18 -9.41
N THR A 72 -2.66 -8.20 -9.34
CA THR A 72 -3.50 -8.70 -10.43
C THR A 72 -3.29 -7.88 -11.71
N TRP A 73 -3.30 -6.55 -11.60
CA TRP A 73 -3.08 -5.64 -12.72
C TRP A 73 -1.70 -5.80 -13.36
N LEU A 74 -0.66 -5.97 -12.56
CA LEU A 74 0.71 -6.22 -13.05
C LEU A 74 0.87 -7.62 -13.64
N SER A 75 0.27 -8.64 -13.02
CA SER A 75 0.31 -10.02 -13.48
C SER A 75 -0.30 -10.19 -14.86
N LEU A 76 -1.41 -9.47 -15.15
CA LEU A 76 -2.02 -9.42 -16.49
C LEU A 76 -1.07 -8.87 -17.57
N LYS A 77 -0.02 -8.15 -17.17
CA LYS A 77 0.99 -7.54 -18.04
C LYS A 77 2.32 -8.31 -18.03
N GLY A 78 2.36 -9.48 -17.37
CA GLY A 78 3.55 -10.33 -17.26
C GLY A 78 4.59 -9.83 -16.27
N TYR A 79 4.18 -8.98 -15.33
CA TYR A 79 5.04 -8.43 -14.29
C TYR A 79 4.63 -8.97 -12.92
N THR A 80 5.60 -9.40 -12.11
CA THR A 80 5.33 -10.01 -10.80
C THR A 80 5.63 -9.04 -9.67
N THR A 81 4.82 -9.06 -8.61
CA THR A 81 5.12 -8.31 -7.38
C THR A 81 5.65 -9.20 -6.26
N ILE A 82 6.00 -8.60 -5.13
CA ILE A 82 6.39 -9.27 -3.89
C ILE A 82 5.38 -8.84 -2.84
N GLY A 83 4.83 -9.81 -2.09
CA GLY A 83 3.92 -9.53 -0.99
C GLY A 83 4.59 -8.73 0.12
N LEU A 84 3.93 -7.67 0.58
CA LEU A 84 4.43 -6.73 1.56
C LEU A 84 4.26 -7.25 3.00
N PRO A 85 5.21 -6.96 3.88
CA PRO A 85 5.14 -7.36 5.28
C PRO A 85 4.18 -6.43 6.05
N TRP A 86 2.88 -6.70 6.02
CA TRP A 86 1.91 -5.93 6.79
C TRP A 86 2.03 -6.20 8.31
N PRO A 87 1.98 -5.16 9.17
CA PRO A 87 1.96 -5.36 10.61
C PRO A 87 0.65 -6.04 11.05
N THR A 88 0.75 -7.05 11.91
CA THR A 88 -0.39 -7.93 12.27
C THR A 88 -1.02 -7.66 13.63
N SER A 89 -0.38 -6.90 14.54
CA SER A 89 -1.01 -6.41 15.78
C SER A 89 -0.12 -5.45 16.58
N ALA A 90 -0.77 -4.69 17.48
CA ALA A 90 -0.13 -4.23 18.71
C ALA A 90 0.37 -5.48 19.46
N ALA A 91 1.59 -5.45 19.99
CA ALA A 91 2.09 -6.60 20.76
C ALA A 91 1.10 -6.94 21.90
N ASP A 92 0.75 -8.23 22.03
CA ASP A 92 0.27 -8.82 23.29
C ASP A 92 1.22 -8.47 24.45
#